data_AF-A0A560EIN8-F1
#
_entry.id   AF-A0A560EIN8-F1
#
_cell.length_a   1.000
_cell.length_b   1.000
_cell.length_c   1.000
_cell.angle_alpha   90.00
_cell.angle_beta   90.00
_cell.angle_gamma   90.00
#
_symmetry.space_group_name_H-M   'P 1'
#
loop_
_entity.id
_entity.type
_entity.pdbx_description
1 polymer ?
#
loop_
_entity_poly.entity_id
_entity_poly.type
_entity_poly.pdbx_seq_one_letter_code
_entity_poly.pdbx_strand_id
1 'polypeptide(L)'
;MPAFTHREFWQMDFPERLAALRKGHGLTQQALADQVGIHVLQIRRYEGGTSQPTLDVIRRLARALRVSADELVFDKDERGPSDEFRIQFEAVSQLPEEDRKVVKALLDGMIVKHQAKRMVGSLSS
;
A
#
# COMPACT_ATOMS: atom_id res chain seq x y z
N MET A 1 -8.51 -4.41 -13.95
CA MET A 1 -8.02 -4.72 -12.58
C MET A 1 -7.76 -6.21 -12.54
N PRO A 2 -6.55 -6.67 -12.17
CA PRO A 2 -6.27 -8.09 -12.02
C PRO A 2 -7.13 -8.69 -10.90
N ALA A 3 -7.41 -9.99 -10.98
CA ALA A 3 -8.25 -10.71 -10.03
C ALA A 3 -7.44 -11.14 -8.79
N PHE A 4 -6.99 -10.18 -7.99
CA PHE A 4 -6.48 -10.40 -6.64
C PHE A 4 -7.42 -9.73 -5.65
N THR A 5 -7.68 -10.36 -4.50
CA THR A 5 -8.41 -9.66 -3.45
C THR A 5 -7.56 -8.50 -2.93
N HIS A 6 -8.18 -7.37 -2.57
CA HIS A 6 -7.48 -6.18 -2.05
C HIS A 6 -6.52 -6.56 -0.89
N ARG A 7 -6.90 -7.58 -0.12
CA ARG A 7 -6.16 -8.13 1.03
C ARG A 7 -4.90 -8.92 0.66
N GLU A 8 -4.87 -9.61 -0.47
CA GLU A 8 -3.69 -10.39 -0.93
C GLU A 8 -2.63 -9.47 -1.54
N PHE A 9 -3.06 -8.44 -2.26
CA PHE A 9 -2.17 -7.51 -2.95
C PHE A 9 -1.27 -6.71 -1.98
N TRP A 10 -1.81 -6.30 -0.83
CA TRP A 10 -1.05 -5.56 0.18
C TRP A 10 -0.22 -6.42 1.13
N GLN A 11 -0.30 -7.76 1.03
CA GLN A 11 0.58 -8.67 1.78
C GLN A 11 1.89 -8.97 1.05
N MET A 12 1.96 -8.63 -0.25
CA MET A 12 3.11 -8.89 -1.10
C MET A 12 4.23 -7.89 -0.84
N ASP A 13 5.45 -8.41 -0.74
CA ASP A 13 6.67 -7.62 -0.78
C ASP A 13 6.86 -6.98 -2.17
N PHE A 14 7.81 -6.04 -2.28
CA PHE A 14 8.08 -5.36 -3.56
C PHE A 14 8.31 -6.34 -4.73
N PRO A 15 9.16 -7.37 -4.62
CA PRO A 15 9.37 -8.37 -5.67
C PRO A 15 8.09 -9.05 -6.16
N GLU A 16 7.28 -9.57 -5.22
CA GLU A 16 6.04 -10.27 -5.51
C GLU A 16 5.02 -9.33 -6.16
N ARG A 17 4.90 -8.11 -5.65
CA ARG A 17 3.97 -7.10 -6.14
C ARG A 17 4.32 -6.64 -7.55
N LEU A 18 5.61 -6.40 -7.82
CA LEU A 18 6.08 -6.06 -9.16
C LEU A 18 5.72 -7.17 -10.16
N ALA A 19 5.95 -8.42 -9.78
CA ALA A 19 5.59 -9.57 -10.62
C ALA A 19 4.07 -9.69 -10.81
N ALA A 20 3.27 -9.47 -9.77
CA ALA A 20 1.82 -9.52 -9.80
C ALA A 20 1.24 -8.43 -10.71
N LEU A 21 1.70 -7.18 -10.58
CA LEU A 21 1.32 -6.07 -11.45
C LEU A 21 1.70 -6.33 -12.90
N ARG A 22 2.93 -6.77 -13.16
CA ARG A 22 3.37 -7.11 -14.52
C ARG A 22 2.46 -8.17 -15.15
N LYS A 23 2.16 -9.25 -14.43
CA LYS A 23 1.25 -10.32 -14.88
C LYS A 23 -0.17 -9.81 -15.08
N GLY A 24 -0.66 -8.94 -14.19
CA GLY A 24 -1.98 -8.32 -14.29
C GLY A 24 -2.15 -7.44 -15.53
N HIS A 25 -1.05 -6.89 -16.04
CA HIS A 25 -0.99 -6.17 -17.31
C HIS A 25 -0.68 -7.05 -18.53
N GLY A 26 -0.58 -8.38 -18.37
CA GLY A 26 -0.28 -9.31 -19.46
C GLY A 26 1.12 -9.17 -20.04
N LEU A 27 2.06 -8.53 -19.31
CA LEU A 27 3.40 -8.26 -19.80
C LEU A 27 4.37 -9.40 -19.49
N THR A 28 5.25 -9.73 -20.45
CA THR A 28 6.44 -10.55 -20.17
C THR A 28 7.49 -9.70 -19.44
N GLN A 29 8.47 -10.34 -18.79
CA GLN A 29 9.59 -9.61 -18.19
C GLN A 29 10.36 -8.79 -19.23
N GLN A 30 10.50 -9.31 -20.45
CA GLN A 30 11.12 -8.60 -21.57
C GLN A 30 10.30 -7.37 -21.96
N ALA A 31 8.98 -7.53 -22.14
CA ALA A 31 8.12 -6.42 -22.52
C ALA A 31 8.12 -5.29 -21.48
N LEU A 32 8.13 -5.62 -20.18
CA LEU A 32 8.27 -4.62 -19.13
C LEU A 32 9.64 -3.93 -19.17
N ALA A 33 10.72 -4.69 -19.38
CA ALA A 33 12.07 -4.16 -19.47
C ALA A 33 12.20 -3.16 -20.64
N ASP A 34 11.62 -3.50 -21.79
CA ASP A 34 11.60 -2.65 -22.99
C ASP A 34 10.82 -1.36 -22.75
N GLN A 35 9.65 -1.43 -22.10
CA GLN A 35 8.84 -0.25 -21.77
C GLN A 35 9.52 0.68 -20.76
N VAL A 36 10.22 0.10 -19.78
CA VAL A 36 10.94 0.86 -18.76
C VAL A 36 12.25 1.40 -19.32
N GLY A 37 12.85 0.75 -20.32
CA GLY A 37 14.16 1.11 -20.85
C GLY A 37 15.31 0.64 -19.95
N ILE A 38 15.25 -0.62 -19.52
CA ILE A 38 16.30 -1.29 -18.73
C ILE A 38 16.55 -2.69 -19.26
N HIS A 39 17.65 -3.33 -18.84
CA HIS A 39 17.94 -4.69 -19.25
C HIS A 39 16.99 -5.69 -18.56
N VAL A 40 16.51 -6.72 -19.26
CA VAL A 40 15.59 -7.75 -18.72
C VAL A 40 16.13 -8.42 -17.45
N LEU A 41 17.45 -8.54 -17.33
CA LEU A 41 18.10 -9.07 -16.13
C LEU A 41 17.81 -8.22 -14.89
N GLN A 42 17.64 -6.89 -15.03
CA GLN A 42 17.26 -6.03 -13.91
C GLN A 42 15.84 -6.34 -13.44
N ILE A 43 14.88 -6.48 -14.36
CA ILE A 43 13.51 -6.92 -14.00
C ILE A 43 13.53 -8.27 -13.29
N ARG A 44 14.30 -9.24 -13.79
CA ARG A 44 14.46 -10.55 -13.12
C ARG A 44 15.02 -10.42 -11.71
N ARG A 45 16.02 -9.57 -11.50
CA ARG A 45 16.63 -9.37 -10.18
C ARG A 45 15.66 -8.67 -9.22
N TYR A 46 14.86 -7.72 -9.72
CA TYR A 46 13.82 -7.04 -8.94
C TYR A 46 12.71 -8.00 -8.53
N GLU A 47 12.14 -8.77 -9.47
CA GLU A 47 11.11 -9.77 -9.17
C GLU A 47 11.64 -10.96 -8.36
N GLY A 48 12.95 -11.20 -8.37
CA GLY A 48 13.61 -12.20 -7.55
C GLY A 48 14.17 -11.68 -6.22
N GLY A 49 13.93 -10.41 -5.86
CA GLY A 49 14.38 -9.82 -4.59
C GLY A 49 15.90 -9.69 -4.41
N THR A 50 16.68 -9.88 -5.46
CA THR A 50 18.16 -9.89 -5.39
C THR A 50 18.79 -8.51 -5.62
N SER A 51 17.98 -7.52 -6.01
CA SER A 51 18.40 -6.12 -6.11
C SER A 51 17.20 -5.20 -5.96
N GLN A 52 17.45 -3.94 -5.59
CA GLN A 52 16.41 -2.91 -5.55
C GLN A 52 16.57 -1.91 -6.72
N PRO A 53 15.46 -1.40 -7.28
CA PRO A 53 15.50 -0.36 -8.30
C PRO A 53 15.89 0.99 -7.70
N THR A 54 16.48 1.86 -8.52
CA THR A 54 16.68 3.27 -8.15
C THR A 54 15.35 4.04 -8.23
N LEU A 55 15.29 5.24 -7.62
CA LEU A 55 14.11 6.10 -7.69
C LEU A 55 13.66 6.39 -9.14
N ASP A 56 14.62 6.61 -10.05
CA ASP A 56 14.30 6.83 -11.46
C ASP A 56 13.65 5.59 -12.11
N VAL A 57 14.16 4.39 -11.79
CA VAL A 57 13.59 3.13 -12.27
C VAL A 57 12.19 2.92 -11.69
N ILE A 58 11.96 3.21 -10.40
CA ILE A 58 10.63 3.16 -9.76
C ILE A 58 9.64 4.08 -10.49
N ARG A 59 10.05 5.32 -10.78
CA ARG A 59 9.22 6.28 -11.52
C ARG A 59 8.84 5.76 -12.92
N ARG A 60 9.78 5.11 -13.62
CA ARG A 60 9.52 4.52 -14.94
C ARG A 60 8.63 3.28 -14.85
N LEU A 61 8.83 2.42 -13.84
CA LEU A 61 7.98 1.27 -13.55
C LEU A 61 6.53 1.70 -13.28
N ALA A 62 6.32 2.70 -12.42
CA ALA A 62 5.00 3.24 -12.11
C ALA A 62 4.27 3.71 -13.37
N ARG A 63 4.97 4.43 -14.26
CA ARG A 63 4.43 4.88 -15.55
C ARG A 63 4.10 3.72 -16.49
N ALA A 64 5.00 2.74 -16.63
CA ALA A 64 4.81 1.58 -17.51
C ALA A 64 3.63 0.71 -17.06
N LEU A 65 3.51 0.49 -15.75
CA LEU A 65 2.45 -0.30 -15.12
C LEU A 65 1.16 0.49 -14.85
N ARG A 66 1.15 1.81 -15.11
CA ARG A 66 0.01 2.70 -14.86
C ARG A 66 -0.51 2.65 -13.42
N VAL A 67 0.42 2.58 -12.47
CA VAL A 67 0.16 2.61 -11.03
C VAL A 67 0.87 3.80 -10.41
N SER A 68 0.52 4.14 -9.17
CA SER A 68 1.28 5.12 -8.39
C SER A 68 2.62 4.49 -7.95
N ALA A 69 3.69 5.29 -7.82
CA ALA A 69 4.98 4.78 -7.32
C ALA A 69 4.81 4.17 -5.91
N ASP A 70 3.95 4.84 -5.16
CA ASP A 70 3.32 4.43 -3.93
C ASP A 70 2.84 2.98 -3.86
N GLU A 71 2.10 2.55 -4.86
CA GLU A 71 1.60 1.18 -4.96
C GLU A 71 2.73 0.17 -5.13
N LEU A 72 3.87 0.58 -5.72
CA LEU A 72 5.05 -0.27 -5.86
C LEU A 72 5.88 -0.36 -4.58
N VAL A 73 6.13 0.75 -3.89
CA VAL A 73 7.20 0.83 -2.88
C VAL A 73 6.79 0.64 -1.43
N PHE A 74 5.51 0.83 -1.07
CA PHE A 74 5.12 0.76 0.35
C PHE A 74 4.59 -0.63 0.74
N ASP A 75 5.16 -1.16 1.83
CA ASP A 75 4.68 -2.35 2.53
C ASP A 75 3.44 -2.03 3.40
N LYS A 76 2.74 -3.09 3.86
CA LYS A 76 1.46 -3.01 4.60
C LYS A 76 1.45 -2.00 5.76
N ASP A 77 2.61 -1.76 6.39
CA ASP A 77 2.74 -1.00 7.63
C ASP A 77 3.22 0.44 7.42
N GLU A 78 3.58 0.82 6.18
CA GLU A 78 4.15 2.14 5.90
C GLU A 78 3.11 3.15 5.41
N ARG A 79 1.84 2.75 5.22
CA ARG A 79 0.77 3.67 4.81
C ARG A 79 -0.58 3.45 5.45
N GLY A 80 -0.86 4.32 6.42
CA GLY A 80 -2.19 4.85 6.68
C GLY A 80 -3.21 3.85 7.25
N PRO A 81 -4.43 4.33 7.55
CA PRO A 81 -5.51 3.48 8.03
C PRO A 81 -5.79 2.38 6.99
N SER A 82 -6.23 1.19 7.42
CA SER A 82 -6.64 0.11 6.51
C SER A 82 -7.61 0.63 5.43
N ASP A 83 -7.68 -0.05 4.27
CA ASP A 83 -8.54 0.34 3.15
C ASP A 83 -9.99 0.66 3.56
N GLU A 84 -10.51 -0.03 4.59
CA GLU A 84 -11.82 0.21 5.20
C GLU A 84 -11.92 1.58 5.88
N PHE A 85 -10.93 1.97 6.68
CA PHE A 85 -10.90 3.27 7.35
C PHE A 85 -10.67 4.41 6.37
N ARG A 86 -9.94 4.17 5.27
CA ARG A 86 -9.71 5.19 4.24
C ARG A 86 -11.02 5.70 3.64
N ILE A 87 -11.93 4.79 3.28
CA ILE A 87 -13.26 5.13 2.74
C ILE A 87 -14.08 5.89 3.78
N GLN A 88 -14.04 5.46 5.04
CA GLN A 88 -14.76 6.13 6.13
C GLN A 88 -14.23 7.55 6.38
N PHE A 89 -12.91 7.75 6.37
CA PHE A 89 -12.31 9.07 6.54
C PHE A 89 -12.63 10.01 5.38
N GLU A 90 -12.67 9.50 4.14
CA GLU A 90 -13.09 10.28 2.98
C GLU A 90 -14.55 10.74 3.13
N ALA A 91 -15.46 9.84 3.51
CA ALA A 91 -16.85 10.20 3.79
C ALA A 91 -16.98 11.24 4.91
N VAL A 92 -16.23 11.08 6.00
CA VAL A 92 -16.22 12.03 7.13
C VAL A 92 -15.73 13.41 6.68
N SER A 93 -14.75 13.50 5.78
CA SER A 93 -14.23 14.80 5.32
C SER A 93 -15.27 15.68 4.64
N GLN A 94 -16.28 15.05 4.02
CA GLN A 94 -17.39 15.71 3.31
C GLN A 94 -18.56 16.11 4.21
N LEU A 95 -18.52 15.75 5.50
CA LEU A 95 -19.59 16.11 6.44
C LEU A 95 -19.51 17.60 6.85
N PRO A 96 -20.65 18.17 7.28
CA PRO A 96 -20.68 19.45 7.99
C PRO A 96 -19.69 19.50 9.16
N GLU A 97 -19.19 20.69 9.48
CA GLU A 97 -18.15 20.85 10.51
C GLU A 97 -18.58 20.33 11.89
N GLU A 98 -19.85 20.54 12.26
CA GLU A 98 -20.46 20.01 13.48
C GLU A 98 -20.36 18.48 13.56
N ASP A 99 -20.74 17.78 12.50
CA ASP A 99 -20.71 16.32 12.44
C ASP A 99 -19.28 15.78 12.48
N ARG A 100 -18.33 16.46 11.81
CA ARG A 100 -16.90 16.09 11.88
C ARG A 100 -16.33 16.20 13.29
N LYS A 101 -16.74 17.23 14.05
CA LYS A 101 -16.30 17.40 15.45
C LYS A 101 -16.81 16.24 16.33
N VAL A 102 -18.04 15.79 16.11
CA VAL A 102 -18.60 14.63 16.83
C VAL A 102 -17.82 13.36 16.52
N VAL A 103 -17.54 13.09 15.24
CA VAL A 103 -16.74 11.92 14.83
C VAL A 103 -15.35 11.95 15.47
N LYS A 104 -14.68 13.12 15.47
CA LYS A 104 -13.38 13.28 16.13
C LYS A 104 -13.45 12.96 17.63
N ALA A 105 -14.43 13.49 18.35
CA ALA A 105 -14.59 13.25 19.78
C ALA A 105 -14.83 11.76 20.10
N LEU A 106 -15.59 11.06 19.26
CA LEU A 106 -15.81 9.62 19.40
C LEU A 106 -14.50 8.83 19.20
N LEU A 107 -13.72 9.15 18.16
CA LEU A 107 -12.42 8.51 17.90
C LEU A 107 -11.46 8.73 19.08
N ASP A 108 -11.34 9.97 19.55
CA ASP A 108 -10.49 10.32 20.71
C ASP A 108 -10.90 9.51 21.95
N GLY A 109 -12.21 9.43 22.23
CA GLY A 109 -12.74 8.65 23.36
C GLY A 109 -12.45 7.16 23.25
N MET A 110 -12.56 6.57 22.05
CA MET A 110 -12.27 5.16 21.82
C MET A 110 -10.78 4.84 22.00
N ILE A 111 -9.89 5.73 21.55
CA ILE A 111 -8.44 5.61 21.74
C ILE A 111 -8.09 5.61 23.23
N VAL A 112 -8.60 6.59 23.98
CA VAL A 112 -8.36 6.70 25.43
C VAL A 112 -8.88 5.47 26.18
N LYS A 113 -10.09 5.00 25.85
CA LYS A 113 -10.68 3.80 26.47
C LYS A 113 -9.82 2.55 26.25
N HIS A 114 -9.24 2.40 25.06
CA HIS A 114 -8.39 1.25 24.75
C HIS A 114 -7.04 1.31 25.49
N GLN A 115 -6.41 2.49 25.55
CA GLN A 115 -5.16 2.70 26.29
C GLN A 115 -5.34 2.44 27.79
N ALA A 116 -6.42 2.94 28.40
CA ALA A 116 -6.74 2.72 29.80
C ALA A 116 -6.90 1.23 30.13
N LYS A 117 -7.60 0.46 29.27
CA LYS A 117 -7.73 -1.00 29.43
C LYS A 117 -6.38 -1.73 29.39
N ARG A 118 -5.44 -1.28 28.54
CA ARG A 118 -4.10 -1.88 28.45
C ARG A 118 -3.25 -1.58 29.68
N MET A 119 -3.31 -0.37 30.22
CA MET A 119 -2.56 0.02 31.43
C MET A 119 -3.02 -0.76 32.66
N VAL A 120 -4.34 -0.96 32.84
CA VAL A 120 -4.88 -1.76 33.95
C VAL A 120 -4.51 -3.24 33.80
N GLY A 121 -4.51 -3.77 32.57
CA GLY A 121 -4.05 -5.13 32.29
C GLY A 121 -2.56 -5.36 32.59
N SER A 122 -1.68 -4.39 32.30
CA SER A 122 -0.24 -4.50 32.59
C SER A 122 0.14 -4.30 34.05
N LEU A 123 -0.72 -3.64 34.85
CA LEU A 123 -0.53 -3.48 36.30
C LEU A 123 -1.04 -4.68 37.11
N SER A 124 -1.73 -5.61 36.45
CA SER A 124 -2.35 -6.81 37.05
C SER A 124 -1.60 -8.11 36.72
N SER A 125 -0.38 -8.01 36.16
CA SER A 125 0.51 -9.14 35.80
C SER A 125 1.89 -8.94 36.40
#